data_AF-K7ER69-F1
#
_entry.id   AF-K7ER69-F1
#
_cell.length_a   1.000
_cell.length_b   1.000
_cell.length_c   1.000
_cell.angle_alpha   90.00
_cell.angle_beta   90.00
_cell.angle_gamma   90.00
#
_symmetry.space_group_name_H-M   'P 1'
#
loop_
_entity.id
_entity.type
_entity.pdbx_description
1 polymer ?
#
loop_
_entity_poly.entity_id
_entity_poly.type
_entity_poly.pdbx_seq_one_letter_code
_entity_poly.pdbx_strand_id
1 'polypeptide(L)'
;MRPMRIFVNDDRHVMAKHSSVYPTQEELEAVQNMVSHTERALKAVSDWIDEQEKGSSEQAESDNMDVPPEDDSKEGAGEQKTEHMTRTLRGVMRVGLVAKGLLLKGDLDLELVLLCKEKPTTALLDKVADNLAIQLAAVTEDKYEILQSVDDAAIVIKNTK
;
A
#
# COMPACT_ATOMS: atom_id res chain seq x y z
N MET A 1 12.84 -37.32 31.26
CA MET A 1 12.60 -35.87 31.11
C MET A 1 13.95 -35.17 31.13
N ARG A 2 14.42 -34.55 30.04
CA ARG A 2 15.70 -33.81 30.07
C ARG A 2 15.50 -32.49 30.81
N PRO A 3 16.39 -32.10 31.74
CA PRO A 3 16.27 -30.81 32.42
C PRO A 3 16.44 -29.68 31.40
N MET A 4 15.47 -28.75 31.33
CA MET A 4 15.63 -27.51 30.59
C MET A 4 16.84 -26.78 31.16
N ARG A 5 17.90 -26.61 30.37
CA ARG A 5 18.99 -25.71 30.72
C ARG A 5 18.44 -24.29 30.57
N ILE A 6 18.25 -23.60 31.68
CA ILE A 6 17.86 -22.21 31.70
C ILE A 6 19.12 -21.40 31.39
N PHE A 7 19.25 -20.89 30.17
CA PHE A 7 20.41 -20.12 29.73
C PHE A 7 20.21 -18.62 30.01
N VAL A 8 19.97 -18.26 31.27
CA VAL A 8 19.68 -16.87 31.69
C VAL A 8 20.75 -15.86 31.22
N ASN A 9 22.02 -16.28 31.21
CA ASN A 9 23.11 -15.44 30.73
C ASN A 9 23.07 -15.26 29.21
N ASP A 10 22.74 -16.30 28.43
CA ASP A 10 22.68 -16.20 26.97
C ASP A 10 21.47 -15.37 26.55
N ASP A 11 20.33 -15.54 27.23
CA ASP A 11 19.13 -14.72 27.02
C ASP A 11 19.43 -13.24 27.25
N ARG A 12 20.22 -12.90 28.28
CA ARG A 12 20.64 -11.52 28.54
C ARG A 12 21.51 -10.97 27.40
N HIS A 13 22.44 -11.75 26.86
CA HIS A 13 23.29 -11.32 25.74
C HIS A 13 22.48 -11.17 24.45
N VAL A 14 21.55 -12.09 24.18
CA VAL A 14 20.64 -12.02 23.03
C VAL A 14 19.77 -10.79 23.13
N MET A 15 19.17 -10.50 24.28
CA MET A 15 18.34 -9.31 24.47
C MET A 15 19.15 -8.00 24.36
N ALA A 16 20.39 -7.98 24.87
CA ALA A 16 21.28 -6.84 24.70
C ALA A 16 21.69 -6.63 23.23
N LYS A 17 21.90 -7.72 22.48
CA LYS A 17 22.18 -7.62 21.04
C LYS A 17 20.94 -7.18 20.28
N HIS A 18 19.78 -7.75 20.60
CA HIS A 18 18.49 -7.37 20.03
C HIS A 18 18.24 -5.87 20.19
N SER A 19 18.35 -5.32 21.41
CA SER A 19 18.16 -3.88 21.63
C SER A 19 19.20 -3.02 20.90
N SER A 20 20.42 -3.53 20.67
CA SER A 20 21.46 -2.80 19.93
C SER A 20 21.21 -2.71 18.42
N VAL A 21 20.48 -3.68 17.85
CA VAL A 21 20.19 -3.74 16.40
C VAL A 21 18.75 -3.35 16.08
N TYR A 22 17.89 -3.28 17.09
CA TYR A 22 16.50 -2.84 16.91
C TYR A 22 16.46 -1.36 16.51
N PRO A 23 15.60 -0.98 15.54
CA PRO A 23 15.47 0.41 15.12
C PRO A 23 15.08 1.33 16.29
N THR A 24 15.50 2.58 16.22
CA THR A 24 15.07 3.59 17.20
C THR A 24 13.59 3.94 17.00
N GLN A 25 12.97 4.53 18.03
CA GLN A 25 11.59 4.99 17.92
C GLN A 25 11.40 6.00 16.77
N GLU A 26 12.38 6.87 16.56
CA GLU A 26 12.39 7.85 15.46
C GLU A 26 12.42 7.17 14.09
N GLU A 27 13.22 6.12 13.92
CA GLU A 27 13.29 5.34 12.67
C GLU A 27 11.95 4.63 12.40
N LEU A 28 11.35 4.01 13.43
CA LEU A 28 10.04 3.35 13.28
C LEU A 28 8.93 4.33 12.92
N GLU A 29 8.91 5.51 13.56
CA GLU A 29 7.95 6.57 13.25
C GLU A 29 8.15 7.11 11.82
N ALA A 30 9.40 7.31 11.40
CA ALA A 30 9.71 7.73 10.03
C ALA A 30 9.23 6.70 9.00
N VAL A 31 9.50 5.41 9.22
CA VAL A 31 9.02 4.31 8.37
C VAL A 31 7.50 4.27 8.34
N GLN A 32 6.83 4.35 9.49
CA GLN A 32 5.38 4.34 9.57
C GLN A 32 4.76 5.53 8.83
N ASN A 33 5.33 6.73 8.98
CA ASN A 33 4.87 7.93 8.30
C ASN A 33 5.04 7.80 6.79
N MET A 34 6.21 7.37 6.32
CA MET A 34 6.48 7.21 4.89
C MET A 34 5.56 6.15 4.24
N VAL A 35 5.39 5.01 4.90
CA VAL A 35 4.46 3.97 4.42
C VAL A 35 3.03 4.48 4.43
N SER A 36 2.60 5.19 5.48
CA SER A 36 1.24 5.73 5.56
C SER A 36 0.96 6.78 4.50
N HIS A 37 1.92 7.68 4.23
CA HIS A 37 1.79 8.68 3.17
C HIS A 37 1.70 8.01 1.79
N THR A 38 2.57 7.02 1.54
CA THR A 38 2.59 6.28 0.27
C THR A 38 1.29 5.50 0.06
N GLU A 39 0.78 4.80 1.08
CA GLU A 39 -0.48 4.06 1.01
C GLU A 39 -1.68 4.97 0.77
N ARG A 40 -1.76 6.12 1.46
CA ARG A 40 -2.83 7.10 1.24
C ARG A 40 -2.75 7.71 -0.15
N ALA A 41 -1.55 8.06 -0.62
CA ALA A 41 -1.36 8.60 -1.95
C ALA A 41 -1.74 7.57 -3.03
N LEU A 42 -1.30 6.32 -2.91
CA LEU A 42 -1.68 5.23 -3.84
C LEU A 42 -3.19 4.95 -3.81
N LYS A 43 -3.83 5.05 -2.64
CA LYS A 43 -5.29 4.95 -2.54
C LYS A 43 -5.98 6.08 -3.31
N ALA A 44 -5.50 7.31 -3.21
CA ALA A 44 -6.03 8.44 -3.96
C ALA A 44 -5.77 8.31 -5.47
N VAL A 45 -4.60 7.77 -5.87
CA VAL A 45 -4.32 7.43 -7.27
C VAL A 45 -5.30 6.38 -7.79
N SER A 46 -5.60 5.34 -7.00
CA SER A 46 -6.62 4.35 -7.35
C SER A 46 -7.98 4.99 -7.56
N ASP A 47 -8.43 5.83 -6.64
CA ASP A 47 -9.74 6.48 -6.75
C ASP A 47 -9.82 7.39 -7.99
N TRP A 48 -8.73 8.10 -8.31
CA TRP A 48 -8.66 8.94 -9.51
C TRP A 48 -8.69 8.12 -10.81
N ILE A 49 -8.01 6.97 -10.86
CA ILE A 49 -8.05 6.08 -12.03
C ILE A 49 -9.46 5.50 -12.21
N ASP A 50 -10.07 5.04 -11.12
CA ASP A 50 -11.42 4.45 -11.15
C ASP A 50 -12.47 5.49 -11.59
N GLU A 51 -12.36 6.74 -11.13
CA GLU A 51 -13.25 7.83 -11.55
C GLU A 51 -13.09 8.16 -13.04
N GLN A 52 -11.86 8.12 -13.55
CA GLN A 52 -11.59 8.37 -14.96
C GLN A 52 -12.13 7.26 -15.88
N GLU A 53 -12.11 6.01 -15.42
CA GLU A 53 -12.72 4.89 -16.17
C GLU A 53 -14.25 4.95 -16.13
N LYS A 54 -14.85 5.29 -14.98
CA LYS A 54 -16.30 5.48 -14.86
C LYS A 54 -16.82 6.61 -15.74
N GLY A 55 -16.13 7.76 -15.75
CA GLY A 55 -16.48 8.90 -16.60
C GLY A 55 -16.29 8.65 -18.11
N SER A 56 -15.48 7.66 -18.49
CA SER A 56 -15.36 7.22 -19.89
C SER A 56 -16.47 6.25 -20.32
N SER A 57 -17.17 5.62 -19.38
CA SER A 57 -18.26 4.66 -19.64
C SER A 57 -19.66 5.28 -19.68
N GLU A 58 -19.84 6.55 -19.31
CA GLU A 58 -21.17 7.22 -19.31
C GLU A 58 -21.70 7.58 -20.71
N GLN A 59 -21.05 7.17 -21.80
CA GLN A 59 -21.52 7.40 -23.17
C GLN A 59 -22.06 6.15 -23.90
N ALA A 60 -22.14 4.99 -23.25
CA ALA A 60 -22.75 3.80 -23.85
C ALA A 60 -23.42 2.91 -22.80
N GLU A 61 -24.69 3.21 -22.48
CA GLU A 61 -25.82 2.28 -22.28
C GLU A 61 -26.89 2.91 -21.39
N SER A 62 -27.58 3.91 -21.97
CA SER A 62 -29.01 4.06 -21.73
C SER A 62 -29.74 3.10 -22.68
N ASP A 63 -30.69 2.34 -22.14
CA ASP A 63 -31.76 1.59 -22.83
C ASP A 63 -31.62 0.05 -22.84
N ASN A 64 -32.03 -0.59 -21.74
CA ASN A 64 -33.28 -1.37 -21.76
C ASN A 64 -33.80 -1.70 -20.35
N MET A 65 -35.12 -1.64 -20.28
CA MET A 65 -35.99 -1.51 -19.11
C MET A 65 -36.58 -2.88 -18.70
N ASP A 66 -37.17 -2.92 -17.49
CA ASP A 66 -38.28 -3.80 -17.05
C ASP A 66 -37.94 -5.22 -16.48
N VAL A 67 -38.41 -5.75 -15.31
CA VAL A 67 -39.37 -5.37 -14.21
C VAL A 67 -39.51 -6.59 -13.23
N PRO A 68 -40.13 -6.59 -12.01
CA PRO A 68 -39.73 -6.04 -10.69
C PRO A 68 -40.01 -7.06 -9.51
N PRO A 69 -40.44 -6.73 -8.26
CA PRO A 69 -39.78 -7.06 -6.97
C PRO A 69 -40.47 -8.10 -6.06
N GLU A 70 -39.79 -8.60 -5.01
CA GLU A 70 -40.32 -9.10 -3.70
C GLU A 70 -39.11 -9.51 -2.82
N ASP A 71 -38.68 -8.71 -1.85
CA ASP A 71 -39.16 -8.49 -0.46
C ASP A 71 -38.41 -9.34 0.60
N ASP A 72 -38.07 -8.62 1.66
CA ASP A 72 -37.74 -9.03 3.03
C ASP A 72 -36.29 -9.42 3.46
N SER A 73 -35.85 -8.65 4.46
CA SER A 73 -34.95 -8.99 5.58
C SER A 73 -33.43 -8.73 5.50
N LYS A 74 -33.08 -7.62 6.19
CA LYS A 74 -31.92 -7.38 7.08
C LYS A 74 -30.66 -6.67 6.56
N GLU A 75 -30.54 -5.44 7.08
CA GLU A 75 -29.36 -4.89 7.77
C GLU A 75 -28.04 -4.79 6.98
N GLY A 76 -27.82 -3.60 6.43
CA GLY A 76 -26.60 -2.80 6.68
C GLY A 76 -25.25 -3.36 6.21
N ALA A 77 -24.63 -2.63 5.27
CA ALA A 77 -23.22 -2.70 4.84
C ALA A 77 -22.88 -3.63 3.65
N GLY A 78 -23.68 -3.56 2.56
CA GLY A 78 -23.44 -4.35 1.34
C GLY A 78 -22.75 -3.65 0.16
N GLU A 79 -22.78 -2.32 0.05
CA GLU A 79 -22.47 -1.65 -1.24
C GLU A 79 -20.98 -1.40 -1.50
N GLN A 80 -20.13 -1.39 -0.48
CA GLN A 80 -18.70 -1.13 -0.68
C GLN A 80 -17.91 -2.36 -1.15
N LYS A 81 -18.39 -3.58 -0.91
CA LYS A 81 -17.60 -4.80 -1.16
C LYS A 81 -17.54 -5.19 -2.64
N THR A 82 -18.60 -4.93 -3.41
CA THR A 82 -18.67 -5.24 -4.84
C THR A 82 -17.93 -4.23 -5.69
N GLU A 83 -17.89 -2.96 -5.28
CA GLU A 83 -17.17 -1.91 -6.00
C GLU A 83 -15.66 -2.13 -6.07
N HIS A 84 -15.04 -2.64 -4.99
CA HIS A 84 -13.60 -2.93 -5.00
C HIS A 84 -13.21 -4.06 -5.95
N MET A 85 -14.19 -4.81 -6.50
CA MET A 85 -13.91 -5.97 -7.33
C MET A 85 -13.76 -5.65 -8.82
N THR A 86 -14.15 -4.46 -9.25
CA THR A 86 -14.04 -3.99 -10.65
C THR A 86 -12.89 -3.02 -10.89
N ARG A 87 -12.36 -2.40 -9.83
CA ARG A 87 -11.30 -1.39 -9.84
C ARG A 87 -10.02 -1.86 -10.53
N THR A 88 -9.36 -0.93 -11.22
CA THR A 88 -8.12 -1.22 -11.97
C THR A 88 -6.95 -1.51 -11.03
N LEU A 89 -6.87 -0.78 -9.91
CA LEU A 89 -5.96 -1.07 -8.81
C LEU A 89 -6.73 -1.80 -7.69
N ARG A 90 -6.27 -2.99 -7.31
CA ARG A 90 -6.90 -3.84 -6.30
C ARG A 90 -6.52 -3.45 -4.87
N GLY A 91 -5.29 -3.00 -4.67
CA GLY A 91 -4.80 -2.59 -3.36
C GLY A 91 -3.29 -2.56 -3.27
N VAL A 92 -2.81 -2.07 -2.13
CA VAL A 92 -1.38 -2.00 -1.79
C VAL A 92 -1.12 -2.98 -0.65
N MET A 93 -0.05 -3.76 -0.77
CA MET A 93 0.36 -4.72 0.24
C MET A 93 1.78 -4.41 0.72
N ARG A 94 1.98 -4.42 2.03
CA ARG A 94 3.32 -4.36 2.62
C ARG A 94 4.00 -5.70 2.43
N VAL A 95 5.27 -5.70 1.98
CA VAL A 95 6.10 -6.91 1.87
C VAL A 95 7.47 -6.68 2.52
N GLY A 96 8.38 -7.63 2.36
CA GLY A 96 9.76 -7.49 2.85
C GLY A 96 9.88 -7.39 4.37
N LEU A 97 10.81 -6.54 4.83
CA LEU A 97 11.12 -6.34 6.25
C LEU A 97 9.99 -5.65 7.00
N VAL A 98 9.30 -4.72 6.35
CA VAL A 98 8.17 -3.95 6.91
C VAL A 98 7.03 -4.88 7.32
N ALA A 99 6.67 -5.82 6.45
CA ALA A 99 5.57 -6.74 6.72
C ALA A 99 5.89 -7.75 7.84
N LYS A 100 7.17 -8.11 7.98
CA LYS A 100 7.62 -9.12 8.95
C LYS A 100 8.04 -8.51 10.30
N GLY A 101 8.13 -7.19 10.40
CA GLY A 101 8.67 -6.51 11.59
C GLY A 101 10.14 -6.85 11.84
N LEU A 102 10.91 -7.06 10.77
CA LEU A 102 12.32 -7.46 10.82
C LEU A 102 13.27 -6.31 10.47
N LEU A 103 12.78 -5.07 10.52
CA LEU A 103 13.62 -3.89 10.33
C LEU A 103 14.67 -3.83 11.42
N LEU A 104 15.89 -3.50 11.03
CA LEU A 104 17.04 -3.23 11.88
C LEU A 104 17.43 -1.76 11.78
N LYS A 105 18.21 -1.32 12.77
CA LYS A 105 18.74 0.03 12.82
C LYS A 105 19.57 0.34 11.57
N GLY A 106 19.22 1.42 10.88
CA GLY A 106 19.84 1.81 9.61
C GLY A 106 19.25 1.16 8.35
N ASP A 107 18.19 0.36 8.44
CA ASP A 107 17.46 -0.10 7.26
C ASP A 107 16.67 1.06 6.64
N LEU A 108 17.00 1.39 5.38
CA LEU A 108 16.37 2.47 4.63
C LEU A 108 15.45 1.97 3.52
N ASP A 109 15.45 0.67 3.27
CA ASP A 109 14.74 0.05 2.15
C ASP A 109 13.38 -0.49 2.61
N LEU A 110 12.31 0.03 2.02
CA LEU A 110 10.94 -0.34 2.30
C LEU A 110 10.27 -0.84 1.03
N GLU A 111 9.48 -1.90 1.14
CA GLU A 111 8.86 -2.55 -0.01
C GLU A 111 7.34 -2.62 0.13
N LEU A 112 6.65 -2.13 -0.90
CA LEU A 112 5.20 -2.22 -1.07
C LEU A 112 4.90 -2.82 -2.45
N VAL A 113 3.89 -3.68 -2.52
CA VAL A 113 3.41 -4.28 -3.77
C VAL A 113 2.05 -3.67 -4.12
N LEU A 114 1.95 -3.08 -5.31
CA LEU A 114 0.70 -2.61 -5.88
C LEU A 114 0.06 -3.74 -6.70
N LEU A 115 -1.13 -4.17 -6.30
CA LEU A 115 -1.90 -5.18 -7.02
C LEU A 115 -2.77 -4.53 -8.09
N CYS A 116 -2.59 -4.96 -9.33
CA CYS A 116 -3.41 -4.55 -10.46
C CYS A 116 -4.39 -5.67 -10.84
N LYS A 117 -5.57 -5.31 -11.37
CA LYS A 117 -6.55 -6.29 -11.88
C LYS A 117 -6.03 -7.00 -13.13
N GLU A 118 -5.41 -6.25 -14.02
CA GLU A 118 -4.82 -6.74 -15.27
C GLU A 118 -3.29 -6.66 -15.22
N LYS A 119 -2.64 -7.26 -16.22
CA LYS A 119 -1.17 -7.24 -16.32
C LYS A 119 -0.70 -5.77 -16.40
N PRO A 120 0.21 -5.33 -15.49
CA PRO A 120 0.68 -3.96 -15.51
C PRO A 120 1.39 -3.67 -16.84
N THR A 121 1.07 -2.51 -17.42
CA THR A 121 1.68 -1.98 -18.63
C THR A 121 2.58 -0.80 -18.28
N THR A 122 3.51 -0.46 -19.18
CA THR A 122 4.37 0.72 -18.99
C THR A 122 3.55 2.01 -18.87
N ALA A 123 2.46 2.12 -19.64
CA ALA A 123 1.53 3.23 -19.56
C ALA A 123 0.82 3.34 -18.20
N LEU A 124 0.47 2.20 -17.57
CA LEU A 124 -0.12 2.21 -16.23
C LEU A 124 0.92 2.65 -15.18
N LEU A 125 2.16 2.19 -15.31
CA LEU A 125 3.25 2.59 -14.41
C LEU A 125 3.49 4.10 -14.47
N ASP A 126 3.59 4.66 -15.68
CA ASP A 126 3.76 6.10 -15.91
C ASP A 126 2.58 6.89 -15.31
N LYS A 127 1.35 6.46 -15.59
CA LYS A 127 0.13 7.10 -15.08
C LYS A 127 0.09 7.08 -13.55
N VAL A 128 0.49 5.98 -12.93
CA VAL A 128 0.55 5.87 -11.46
C VAL A 128 1.65 6.76 -10.91
N ALA A 129 2.84 6.79 -11.51
CA ALA A 129 3.97 7.61 -11.04
C ALA A 129 3.66 9.11 -11.09
N ASP A 130 3.08 9.60 -12.20
CA ASP A 130 2.71 11.01 -12.37
C ASP A 130 1.63 11.42 -11.35
N ASN A 131 0.60 10.60 -11.18
CA ASN A 131 -0.46 10.90 -10.22
C ASN A 131 0.04 10.78 -8.78
N LEU A 132 0.94 9.84 -8.50
CA LEU A 132 1.52 9.66 -7.18
C LEU A 132 2.26 10.92 -6.72
N ALA A 133 2.95 11.63 -7.62
CA ALA A 133 3.59 12.92 -7.32
C ALA A 133 2.58 13.96 -6.82
N ILE A 134 1.44 14.07 -7.50
CA ILE A 134 0.39 15.02 -7.17
C ILE A 134 -0.28 14.64 -5.83
N GLN A 135 -0.59 13.36 -5.64
CA GLN A 135 -1.27 12.88 -4.45
C GLN A 135 -0.36 12.91 -3.21
N LEU A 136 0.94 12.63 -3.35
CA LEU A 136 1.89 12.77 -2.24
C LEU A 136 1.98 14.22 -1.76
N ALA A 137 2.04 15.18 -2.68
CA ALA A 137 2.04 16.61 -2.34
C ALA A 137 0.74 17.07 -1.65
N ALA A 138 -0.37 16.36 -1.84
CA ALA A 138 -1.63 16.62 -1.15
C ALA A 138 -1.70 15.99 0.25
N VAL A 139 -1.01 14.86 0.47
CA VAL A 139 -1.01 14.13 1.75
C VAL A 139 0.03 14.68 2.72
N THR A 140 1.16 15.18 2.21
CA THR A 140 2.28 15.65 3.03
C THR A 140 3.06 16.76 2.33
N GLU A 141 3.64 17.66 3.12
CA GLU A 141 4.55 18.72 2.66
C GLU A 141 5.99 18.22 2.49
N ASP A 142 6.25 16.95 2.82
CA ASP A 142 7.55 16.31 2.65
C ASP A 142 7.92 16.16 1.17
N LYS A 143 9.19 16.43 0.85
CA LYS A 143 9.72 16.35 -0.50
C LYS A 143 10.14 14.92 -0.82
N TYR A 144 9.32 14.22 -1.59
CA TYR A 144 9.66 12.91 -2.15
C TYR A 144 10.12 13.02 -3.61
N GLU A 145 11.20 12.32 -3.93
CA GLU A 145 11.64 12.05 -5.29
C GLU A 145 11.01 10.74 -5.77
N ILE A 146 10.33 10.78 -6.91
CA ILE A 146 9.66 9.62 -7.51
C ILE A 146 10.43 9.25 -8.77
N LEU A 147 10.98 8.04 -8.77
CA LEU A 147 11.76 7.48 -9.87
C LEU A 147 11.07 6.21 -10.34
N GLN A 148 10.47 6.24 -11.52
CA GLN A 148 9.92 5.05 -12.16
C GLN A 148 11.03 4.27 -12.88
N SER A 149 11.06 2.96 -12.66
CA SER A 149 11.92 2.01 -13.38
C SER A 149 11.02 1.05 -14.16
N VAL A 150 11.00 1.20 -15.48
CA VAL A 150 10.20 0.35 -16.37
C VAL A 150 10.76 -1.08 -16.42
N ASP A 151 12.09 -1.21 -16.35
CA ASP A 151 12.78 -2.51 -16.38
C ASP A 151 12.47 -3.35 -15.14
N ASP A 152 12.37 -2.71 -13.97
CA ASP A 152 12.04 -3.38 -12.70
C ASP A 152 10.53 -3.42 -12.42
N ALA A 153 9.71 -2.83 -13.31
CA ALA A 153 8.28 -2.61 -13.11
C ALA A 153 7.96 -2.01 -11.72
N ALA A 154 8.79 -1.05 -11.28
CA ALA A 154 8.78 -0.52 -9.93
C ALA A 154 8.79 1.02 -9.91
N ILE A 155 8.23 1.58 -8.85
CA ILE A 155 8.30 3.01 -8.55
C ILE A 155 9.10 3.17 -7.26
N VAL A 156 10.25 3.82 -7.36
CA VAL A 156 11.14 4.09 -6.23
C VAL A 156 10.81 5.47 -5.68
N ILE A 157 10.43 5.52 -4.41
CA ILE A 157 10.12 6.76 -3.70
C ILE A 157 11.25 7.02 -2.72
N LYS A 158 11.94 8.15 -2.85
CA LYS A 158 13.02 8.56 -1.94
C LYS A 158 12.60 9.81 -1.18
N ASN A 159 12.73 9.79 0.13
CA ASN A 159 12.60 11.01 0.92
C ASN A 159 13.91 11.81 0.79
N THR A 160 13.82 13.12 0.60
CA THR A 160 14.99 14.02 0.50
C THR A 160 15.42 14.60 1.85
N LYS A 161 14.76 14.20 2.95
CA LYS A 161 15.13 14.54 4.32
C LYS A 161 16.28 13.69 4.85
#